data_AF-A0AAP2QA46-F1
#
_entry.id   AF-A0AAP2QA46-F1
#
_cell.length_a   1.000
_cell.length_b   1.000
_cell.length_c   1.000
_cell.angle_alpha   90.00
_cell.angle_beta   90.00
_cell.angle_gamma   90.00
#
_symmetry.space_group_name_H-M   'P 1'
#
loop_
_entity.id
_entity.type
_entity.pdbx_description
1 polymer ?
#
loop_
_entity_poly.entity_id
_entity_poly.type
_entity_poly.pdbx_seq_one_letter_code
_entity_poly.pdbx_strand_id
1 'polypeptide(L)' 'MTIEDEILQYLHYHPLSNRVEITLGITNPPSGRIVKRLLADAVTKGMIEVL' A
#
# COMPACT_ATOMS: atom_id res chain seq x y z
N MET A 1 11.63 -0.99 9.51
CA MET A 1 10.76 -0.81 8.33
C MET A 1 9.33 -1.06 8.78
N THR A 2 8.44 -0.10 8.58
CA THR A 2 7.01 -0.26 8.88
C THR A 2 6.30 -0.87 7.66
N ILE A 3 5.09 -1.39 7.88
CA ILE A 3 4.25 -1.87 6.77
C ILE A 3 3.86 -0.72 5.81
N GLU A 4 3.76 0.50 6.33
CA GLU A 4 3.51 1.70 5.52
C GLU A 4 4.70 1.99 4.60
N ASP A 5 5.93 1.95 5.13
CA ASP A 5 7.15 2.12 4.33
C ASP A 5 7.23 1.06 3.22
N GLU A 6 6.87 -0.19 3.54
CA GLU A 6 6.91 -1.29 2.59
C GLU A 6 5.85 -1.15 1.48
N ILE A 7 4.64 -0.71 1.82
CA ILE A 7 3.59 -0.39 0.84
C ILE A 7 4.06 0.74 -0.10
N LEU A 8 4.64 1.81 0.45
CA LEU A 8 5.14 2.93 -0.35
C LEU A 8 6.31 2.52 -1.24
N GLN A 9 7.24 1.71 -0.72
CA GLN A 9 8.35 1.16 -1.50
C GLN A 9 7.86 0.23 -2.61
N TYR A 10 6.89 -0.63 -2.33
CA TYR A 10 6.31 -1.51 -3.35
C TYR A 10 5.69 -0.68 -4.48
N LEU A 11 4.88 0.32 -4.14
CA LEU A 11 4.23 1.22 -5.09
C LEU A 11 5.21 2.10 -5.87
N HIS A 12 6.38 2.41 -5.33
CA HIS A 12 7.43 3.12 -6.07
C HIS A 12 7.87 2.35 -7.33
N TYR A 13 7.94 1.02 -7.25
CA TYR A 13 8.30 0.18 -8.40
C TYR A 13 7.08 -0.35 -9.17
N HIS A 14 5.91 -0.40 -8.53
CA HIS A 14 4.67 -0.98 -9.07
C HIS A 14 3.49 0.01 -8.96
N PRO A 15 3.57 1.19 -9.61
CA PRO A 15 2.67 2.31 -9.34
C PRO A 15 1.21 2.09 -9.74
N LEU A 16 0.95 1.14 -10.65
CA LEU A 16 -0.41 0.81 -11.12
C LEU A 16 -1.01 -0.43 -10.43
N SER A 17 -0.34 -0.94 -9.39
CA SER A 17 -0.82 -2.14 -8.71
C SER A 17 -2.12 -1.90 -7.97
N ASN A 18 -3.02 -2.88 -8.06
CA ASN A 18 -4.23 -2.90 -7.26
C ASN A 18 -3.95 -3.40 -5.83
N ARG A 19 -4.91 -3.23 -4.93
CA ARG A 19 -4.79 -3.64 -3.52
C ARG A 19 -4.36 -5.11 -3.33
N VAL A 20 -4.85 -6.03 -4.17
CA VAL A 20 -4.53 -7.47 -4.05
C VAL A 20 -3.07 -7.70 -4.38
N GLU A 21 -2.57 -7.10 -5.46
CA GLU A 21 -1.16 -7.17 -5.85
C GLU A 21 -0.26 -6.57 -4.77
N ILE A 22 -0.61 -5.40 -4.23
CA ILE A 22 0.11 -4.77 -3.10
C ILE A 22 0.17 -5.72 -1.90
N THR A 23 -0.95 -6.36 -1.55
CA THR A 23 -1.01 -7.28 -0.41
C THR A 23 -0.10 -8.51 -0.62
N LEU A 24 0.00 -9.00 -1.85
CA LEU A 24 0.85 -10.15 -2.18
C LEU A 24 2.34 -9.79 -2.31
N GLY A 25 2.64 -8.52 -2.60
CA GLY A 25 3.99 -8.03 -2.84
C GLY A 25 4.74 -7.53 -1.60
N ILE A 26 4.07 -7.42 -0.45
CA ILE A 26 4.67 -6.99 0.82
C ILE A 26 4.86 -8.18 1.77
N THR A 27 5.83 -8.07 2.67
CA THR A 27 6.20 -9.10 3.63
C THR A 27 5.19 -9.17 4.78
N ASN A 28 4.71 -10.37 5.10
CA ASN A 28 3.76 -10.61 6.21
C ASN A 28 2.57 -9.63 6.20
N PRO A 29 1.78 -9.60 5.11
CA PRO A 29 0.73 -8.62 4.94
C PRO A 29 -0.28 -8.69 6.10
N PRO A 30 -0.71 -7.54 6.66
CA PRO A 30 -1.77 -7.53 7.65
C PRO A 30 -3.11 -7.88 6.97
N SER A 31 -4.17 -7.99 7.77
CA SER A 31 -5.51 -8.24 7.20
C SER A 31 -5.86 -7.22 6.11
N GLY A 32 -6.62 -7.64 5.09
CA GLY A 32 -7.02 -6.74 4.00
C GLY A 32 -7.76 -5.48 4.47
N ARG A 33 -8.43 -5.53 5.64
CA ARG A 33 -9.04 -4.35 6.29
C ARG A 33 -7.99 -3.32 6.70
N ILE A 34 -6.88 -3.77 7.28
CA ILE A 34 -5.77 -2.91 7.69
C ILE A 34 -5.10 -2.32 6.44
N VAL A 35 -4.79 -3.14 5.42
CA VAL A 35 -4.19 -2.66 4.15
C VAL A 35 -5.08 -1.57 3.53
N LYS A 36 -6.40 -1.79 3.48
CA LYS A 36 -7.34 -0.77 2.96
C LYS A 36 -7.28 0.54 3.74
N ARG A 37 -7.20 0.48 5.08
CA ARG A 37 -7.08 1.67 5.93
C ARG A 37 -5.77 2.41 5.67
N LEU A 38 -4.64 1.70 5.62
CA LEU A 38 -3.32 2.29 5.37
C LEU A 38 -3.25 2.98 4.01
N LEU A 39 -3.79 2.34 2.97
CA LEU A 39 -3.87 2.96 1.63
C LEU A 39 -4.75 4.21 1.65
N ALA A 40 -5.91 4.18 2.31
CA ALA A 40 -6.78 5.35 2.42
C ALA A 40 -6.10 6.51 3.17
N ASP A 41 -5.38 6.21 4.25
CA ASP A 41 -4.62 7.22 5.01
C ASP A 41 -3.49 7.81 4.15
N ALA A 42 -2.78 6.99 3.38
CA ALA A 42 -1.71 7.43 2.49
C ALA A 42 -2.23 8.31 1.33
N VAL A 43 -3.41 7.99 0.78
CA VAL A 43 -4.10 8.85 -0.21
C VAL A 43 -4.51 10.18 0.42
N THR A 44 -5.08 10.15 1.62
CA THR A 44 -5.49 11.37 2.34
C THR A 44 -4.30 12.29 2.63
N LYS A 45 -3.13 11.71 2.90
CA LYS A 45 -1.87 12.43 3.13
C LYS A 45 -1.17 12.89 1.84
N GLY A 46 -1.70 12.56 0.66
CA GLY A 46 -1.09 12.90 -0.63
C GLY A 46 0.17 12.11 -0.97
N MET A 47 0.39 10.95 -0.33
CA MET A 47 1.54 10.08 -0.59
C MET A 47 1.29 9.12 -1.76
N ILE A 48 0.03 8.79 -2.02
CA ILE A 48 -0.41 7.93 -3.12
C ILE A 48 -1.50 8.67 -3.87
N GLU A 49 -1.39 8.70 -5.20
CA GLU A 49 -2.45 9.16 -6.09
C GLU A 49 -3.23 7.96 -6.62
N VAL A 50 -4.56 8.10 -6.71
CA VAL A 50 -5.45 7.07 -7.27
C VAL A 50 -5.95 7.55 -8.62
N LEU A 51 -5.77 6.72 -9.64
CA LEU A 51 -6.28 6.93 -11.00
C LEU A 51 -7.64 6.28 -11.21
#